data_AF-A0A9E4UI89-F1
#
_entry.id   AF-A0A9E4UI89-F1
#
_cell.length_a   1.000
_cell.length_b   1.000
_cell.length_c   1.000
_cell.angle_alpha   90.00
_cell.angle_beta   90.00
_cell.angle_gamma   90.00
#
_symmetry.space_group_name_H-M   'P 1'
#
loop_
_entity.id
_entity.type
_entity.pdbx_description
1 polymer ?
#
loop_
_entity_poly.entity_id
_entity_poly.type
_entity_poly.pdbx_seq_one_letter_code
_entity_poly.pdbx_strand_id
1 'polypeptide(L)' 'MAPEPTITDLEALVARLGADERARFERIYHLSTAEARLRVPAPMAPWVERTFGSVAQVESQRIVRLSNVVS' A
#
# COMPACT_ATOMS: atom_id res chain seq x y z
N MET A 1 -3.82 21.68 -10.73
CA MET A 1 -4.55 20.84 -9.76
C MET A 1 -3.57 19.85 -9.16
N ALA A 2 -3.55 19.69 -7.84
CA ALA A 2 -2.80 18.58 -7.22
C ALA A 2 -3.49 17.25 -7.58
N PRO A 3 -2.76 16.15 -7.75
CA PRO A 3 -3.36 14.84 -7.99
C PRO A 3 -4.28 14.45 -6.82
N GLU A 4 -5.35 13.71 -7.11
CA GLU A 4 -6.21 13.16 -6.07
C GLU A 4 -5.42 12.16 -5.22
N PRO A 5 -5.59 12.15 -3.89
CA PRO A 5 -4.90 11.21 -3.01
C PRO A 5 -5.34 9.78 -3.31
N THR A 6 -4.38 8.86 -3.26
CA THR A 6 -4.57 7.43 -3.52
C THR A 6 -4.42 6.62 -2.23
N ILE A 7 -4.77 5.33 -2.27
CA ILE A 7 -4.64 4.44 -1.11
C ILE A 7 -3.19 4.37 -0.58
N THR A 8 -2.18 4.54 -1.44
CA THR A 8 -0.78 4.51 -1.04
C THR A 8 -0.35 5.71 -0.21
N ASP A 9 -1.14 6.79 -0.23
CA ASP A 9 -0.89 8.02 0.51
C ASP A 9 -1.46 7.99 1.94
N LEU A 10 -2.23 6.96 2.30
CA LEU A 10 -2.93 6.88 3.60
C LEU A 10 -2.00 7.04 4.80
N GLU A 11 -0.80 6.47 4.75
CA GLU A 11 0.18 6.59 5.83
C GLU A 11 0.56 8.06 6.07
N ALA A 12 0.84 8.80 4.99
CA ALA A 12 1.17 10.22 5.06
C ALA A 12 -0.05 11.07 5.47
N LEU A 13 -1.24 10.72 4.99
CA LEU A 13 -2.48 11.43 5.32
C LEU A 13 -2.83 11.28 6.80
N VAL A 14 -2.74 10.07 7.36
CA VAL A 14 -2.97 9.80 8.78
C VAL A 14 -1.92 10.49 9.65
N ALA A 15 -0.66 10.51 9.21
CA ALA A 15 0.41 11.22 9.93
C ALA A 15 0.21 12.74 10.00
N ARG A 16 -0.57 13.32 9.08
CA ARG A 16 -0.90 14.77 9.04
C ARG A 16 -2.13 15.14 9.87
N LEU A 17 -2.87 14.16 10.40
CA LEU A 17 -4.03 14.41 11.25
C LEU A 17 -3.62 15.06 12.58
N GLY A 18 -4.52 15.87 13.15
CA GLY A 18 -4.37 16.32 14.53
C GLY A 18 -4.46 15.14 15.50
N ALA A 19 -3.96 15.31 16.74
CA ALA A 19 -3.92 14.24 17.73
C ALA A 19 -5.30 13.59 17.98
N ASP A 20 -6.35 14.39 18.12
CA ASP A 20 -7.72 13.90 18.38
C ASP A 20 -8.35 13.19 17.17
N GLU A 21 -8.01 13.61 15.96
CA GLU A 21 -8.47 12.97 14.72
C GLU A 21 -7.76 11.65 14.52
N ARG A 22 -6.45 11.64 14.74
CA ARG A 22 -5.63 10.43 14.71
C ARG A 22 -6.09 9.40 15.74
N ALA A 23 -6.35 9.82 16.97
CA ALA A 23 -6.86 8.93 18.02
C ALA A 23 -8.24 8.33 17.66
N ARG A 24 -9.12 9.12 17.05
CA ARG A 24 -10.41 8.62 16.53
C ARG A 24 -10.23 7.61 15.41
N PHE A 25 -9.31 7.89 14.48
CA PHE A 25 -8.96 6.98 13.39
C PHE A 25 -8.42 5.65 13.93
N GLU A 26 -7.40 5.69 14.80
CA GLU A 26 -6.74 4.50 15.35
C GLU A 26 -7.67 3.65 16.25
N ARG A 27 -8.78 4.23 16.75
CA ARG A 27 -9.81 3.49 17.51
C ARG A 27 -10.69 2.60 16.63
N ILE A 28 -10.87 2.96 15.36
CA ILE A 28 -11.79 2.27 14.42
C ILE A 28 -11.00 1.48 13.39
N TYR A 29 -9.84 2.00 12.99
CA TYR A 29 -9.02 1.43 11.92
C TYR A 29 -7.61 1.13 12.38
N HIS A 30 -7.11 -0.01 11.91
CA HIS A 30 -5.70 -0.33 11.93
C HIS A 30 -5.13 -0.17 10.52
N LEU A 31 -4.20 0.78 10.36
CA LEU A 31 -3.44 0.98 9.14
C LEU A 31 -2.03 0.40 9.32
N SER A 32 -1.61 -0.43 8.38
CA SER A 32 -0.25 -0.98 8.32
C SER A 32 0.30 -0.89 6.90
N THR A 33 1.60 -0.68 6.81
CA THR A 33 2.36 -0.66 5.57
C THR A 33 3.48 -1.69 5.66
N ALA A 34 3.74 -2.40 4.56
CA ALA A 34 4.82 -3.37 4.48
C ALA A 34 5.45 -3.35 3.08
N GLU A 35 6.77 -3.51 3.04
CA GLU A 35 7.52 -3.73 1.80
C GLU A 35 7.80 -5.23 1.67
N ALA A 36 7.28 -5.84 0.61
CA ALA A 36 7.41 -7.26 0.34
C ALA A 36 8.25 -7.50 -0.91
N ARG A 37 9.00 -8.60 -0.90
CA ARG A 37 9.68 -9.11 -2.09
C ARG A 37 9.15 -10.49 -2.45
N LEU A 38 8.84 -10.66 -3.72
CA LEU A 38 8.55 -11.97 -4.31
C LEU A 38 9.58 -12.27 -5.40
N ARG A 39 9.71 -13.55 -5.76
CA ARG A 39 10.46 -13.96 -6.94
C ARG A 39 9.52 -14.47 -8.00
N VAL A 40 9.55 -13.85 -9.16
CA VAL A 40 8.76 -14.29 -10.31
C VAL A 40 9.35 -15.62 -10.81
N PRO A 41 8.55 -16.69 -10.95
CA PRO A 41 9.04 -17.93 -11.54
C PRO A 41 9.60 -17.68 -12.95
N ALA A 42 10.78 -18.22 -13.26
CA ALA A 42 11.47 -17.98 -14.54
C ALA A 42 10.58 -18.20 -15.78
N PRO A 43 9.73 -19.24 -15.86
CA PRO A 43 8.82 -19.42 -17.00
C PRO A 43 7.79 -18.30 -17.16
N MET A 44 7.48 -17.57 -16.09
CA MET A 44 6.50 -16.48 -16.07
C MET A 44 7.11 -15.12 -16.39
N ALA A 45 8.43 -14.94 -16.30
CA ALA A 45 9.07 -13.64 -16.50
C ALA A 45 8.70 -12.97 -17.84
N PRO A 46 8.67 -13.67 -18.99
CA PRO A 46 8.26 -13.06 -20.25
C PRO A 46 6.79 -12.62 -20.27
N TRP A 47 5.91 -13.33 -19.56
CA TRP A 47 4.51 -12.94 -19.44
C TRP A 47 4.36 -11.71 -18.54
N VAL A 48 5.06 -11.69 -17.40
CA VAL A 48 5.07 -10.56 -16.47
C VAL A 48 5.58 -9.29 -17.15
N GLU A 49 6.67 -9.39 -17.91
CA GLU A 49 7.24 -8.24 -18.60
C GLU A 49 6.30 -7.65 -19.64
N ARG A 50 5.60 -8.50 -20.42
CA ARG A 50 4.59 -8.02 -21.38
C ARG A 50 3.37 -7.39 -20.73
N THR A 51 2.93 -7.89 -19.58
CA THR A 51 1.68 -7.45 -18.94
C THR A 51 1.90 -6.23 -18.02
N PHE A 52 3.03 -6.20 -17.31
CA PHE A 52 3.30 -5.21 -16.26
C PHE A 52 4.54 -4.35 -16.52
N GLY A 53 5.30 -4.62 -17.58
CA GLY A 53 6.53 -3.91 -17.89
C GLY A 53 7.72 -4.51 -17.16
N SER A 54 8.06 -4.02 -15.96
CA SER A 54 9.28 -4.47 -15.28
C SER A 54 9.03 -5.62 -14.32
N VAL A 55 9.69 -6.76 -14.55
CA VAL A 55 9.71 -7.89 -13.60
C VAL A 55 10.22 -7.44 -12.23
N ALA A 56 11.29 -6.64 -12.19
CA ALA A 56 11.86 -6.14 -10.95
C ALA A 56 10.89 -5.24 -10.15
N GLN A 57 10.04 -4.47 -10.85
CA GLN A 57 8.98 -3.69 -10.20
C GLN A 57 7.89 -4.60 -9.63
N VAL A 58 7.50 -5.67 -10.35
CA VAL A 58 6.51 -6.64 -9.84
C VAL A 58 7.04 -7.42 -8.64
N GLU A 59 8.35 -7.70 -8.62
CA GLU A 59 9.00 -8.36 -7.50
C GLU A 59 9.06 -7.50 -6.22
N SER A 60 8.92 -6.18 -6.34
CA SER A 60 8.98 -5.24 -5.23
C SER A 60 7.61 -4.64 -4.95
N GLN A 61 6.99 -5.01 -3.84
CA GLN A 61 5.61 -4.63 -3.54
C GLN A 61 5.50 -3.80 -2.27
N ARG A 62 4.89 -2.62 -2.38
CA ARG A 62 4.39 -1.87 -1.23
C ARG A 62 2.95 -2.27 -0.95
N ILE A 63 2.72 -2.85 0.21
CA ILE A 63 1.41 -3.31 0.66
C ILE A 63 0.88 -2.32 1.69
N VAL A 64 -0.26 -1.70 1.38
CA VAL A 64 -1.02 -0.87 2.33
C VAL A 64 -2.27 -1.63 2.75
N ARG A 65 -2.39 -1.91 4.05
CA ARG A 65 -3.52 -2.63 4.63
C ARG A 65 -4.24 -1.72 5.62
N LEU A 66 -5.52 -1.51 5.35
CA LEU A 66 -6.46 -0.87 6.26
C LEU A 66 -7.47 -1.91 6.73
N SER A 67 -7.68 -2.02 8.04
CA SER A 67 -8.64 -2.96 8.63
C SER A 67 -9.52 -2.23 9.62
N ASN A 68 -10.84 -2.46 9.55
CA ASN A 68 -11.76 -2.03 10.60
C ASN A 68 -11.59 -3.00 11.79
N VAL A 69 -11.30 -2.46 12.96
CA VAL A 69 -11.08 -3.24 14.20
C VAL A 69 -12.29 -3.24 15.13
N VAL A 70 -13.37 -2.57 14.74
CA VAL A 70 -14.64 -2.56 15.46
C VAL A 70 -15.63 -3.42 14.67
N SER A 71 -15.99 -4.57 15.25
CA SER A 71 -16.96 -5.53 14.72
C SER A 71 -18.28 -5.47 15.49
#